data_AF-B7K8M2-F1
#
_entry.id   AF-B7K8M2-F1
#
_cell.length_a   1.000
_cell.length_b   1.000
_cell.length_c   1.000
_cell.angle_alpha   90.00
_cell.angle_beta   90.00
_cell.angle_gamma   90.00
#
_symmetry.space_group_name_H-M   'P 1'
#
loop_
_entity.id
_entity.type
_entity.pdbx_description
1 polymer ?
#
loop_
_entity_poly.entity_id
_entity_poly.type
_entity_poly.pdbx_seq_one_letter_code
_entity_poly.pdbx_strand_id
1 'polypeptide(L)' 'MQLAQDVAAKYGLGALDALHIACAISVEADEFITTEKTTKPLHRVREIQVISIAD' A
#
# COMPACT_ATOMS: atom_id res chain seq x y z
N MET A 1 -8.78 -0.67 11.11
CA MET A 1 -7.73 -1.59 11.63
C MET A 1 -7.74 -2.94 10.93
N GLN A 2 -8.90 -3.60 10.76
CA GLN A 2 -8.99 -4.89 10.04
C GLN A 2 -8.41 -4.83 8.62
N LEU A 3 -8.79 -3.84 7.81
CA LEU A 3 -8.27 -3.67 6.44
C LEU A 3 -6.74 -3.65 6.37
N ALA A 4 -6.07 -2.98 7.30
CA ALA A 4 -4.61 -2.95 7.36
C ALA A 4 -4.03 -4.33 7.67
N GLN A 5 -4.64 -5.09 8.57
CA GLN A 5 -4.21 -6.47 8.86
C GLN A 5 -4.41 -7.39 7.66
N ASP A 6 -5.53 -7.25 6.94
CA ASP A 6 -5.85 -8.05 5.77
C ASP A 6 -4.87 -7.79 4.63
N VAL A 7 -4.59 -6.51 4.33
CA VAL A 7 -3.62 -6.12 3.31
C VAL A 7 -2.20 -6.54 3.71
N ALA A 8 -1.82 -6.38 4.99
CA ALA A 8 -0.52 -6.84 5.50
C ALA A 8 -0.34 -8.35 5.30
N ALA A 9 -1.34 -9.15 5.67
CA ALA A 9 -1.30 -10.60 5.51
C ALA A 9 -1.30 -11.03 4.05
N LYS A 10 -2.13 -10.38 3.21
CA LYS A 10 -2.29 -10.71 1.79
C LYS A 10 -1.03 -10.42 0.96
N TYR A 11 -0.34 -9.31 1.25
CA TYR A 11 0.79 -8.84 0.44
C TYR A 11 2.14 -8.91 1.15
N GLY A 12 2.17 -9.36 2.40
CA GLY A 12 3.39 -9.41 3.22
C GLY A 12 3.96 -8.02 3.48
N LEU A 13 3.09 -7.05 3.80
CA LEU A 13 3.51 -5.67 4.10
C LEU A 13 3.93 -5.53 5.57
N GLY A 14 4.82 -4.57 5.83
CA GLY A 14 5.06 -4.08 7.18
C GLY A 14 3.80 -3.41 7.75
N ALA A 15 3.68 -3.35 9.07
CA ALA A 15 2.50 -2.79 9.73
C ALA A 15 2.19 -1.34 9.31
N LEU A 16 3.21 -0.50 9.16
CA LEU A 16 3.05 0.90 8.76
C LEU A 16 2.62 1.04 7.30
N ASP A 17 3.26 0.30 6.39
CA ASP A 17 2.89 0.23 4.98
C ASP A 17 1.42 -0.17 4.80
N ALA A 18 0.99 -1.19 5.54
CA ALA A 18 -0.38 -1.66 5.49
C ALA A 18 -1.38 -0.63 6.06
N LEU A 19 -1.00 0.12 7.09
CA LEU A 19 -1.81 1.22 7.61
C LEU A 19 -1.96 2.36 6.60
N HIS A 20 -0.88 2.75 5.93
CA HIS A 20 -0.92 3.78 4.90
C HIS A 20 -1.80 3.38 3.72
N ILE A 21 -1.65 2.14 3.22
CA ILE A 21 -2.49 1.60 2.16
C ILE A 21 -3.95 1.52 2.59
N ALA A 22 -4.24 0.99 3.78
CA ALA A 22 -5.60 0.92 4.29
C ALA A 22 -6.24 2.30 4.43
N CYS A 23 -5.47 3.32 4.84
CA CYS A 23 -5.93 4.70 4.92
C CYS A 23 -6.32 5.24 3.53
N ALA A 24 -5.44 5.06 2.53
CA ALA A 24 -5.68 5.51 1.16
C ALA A 24 -6.90 4.83 0.52
N ILE A 25 -7.05 3.52 0.73
CA ILE A 25 -8.26 2.78 0.29
C ILE A 25 -9.51 3.29 1.00
N SER A 26 -9.42 3.59 2.31
CA SER A 26 -10.59 4.03 3.10
C SER A 26 -11.13 5.39 2.69
N VAL A 27 -10.31 6.23 2.05
CA VAL A 27 -10.71 7.54 1.52
C VAL A 27 -10.97 7.50 0.02
N GLU A 28 -11.00 6.30 -0.58
CA GLU A 28 -11.19 6.08 -2.02
C GLU A 28 -10.19 6.90 -2.87
N ALA A 29 -8.94 6.98 -2.42
CA ALA A 29 -7.90 7.64 -3.19
C ALA A 29 -7.66 6.89 -4.52
N ASP A 30 -7.45 7.65 -5.60
CA ASP A 30 -7.13 7.07 -6.91
C ASP A 30 -5.76 6.40 -6.92
N GLU A 31 -4.77 7.03 -6.28
CA GLU A 31 -3.36 6.63 -6.32
C GLU A 31 -2.67 6.79 -4.96
N PHE A 32 -1.70 5.91 -4.69
CA PHE A 32 -0.80 5.97 -3.55
C PHE A 32 0.62 6.29 -4.03
N ILE A 33 1.07 7.53 -3.81
CA ILE A 33 2.40 7.98 -4.22
C ILE A 33 3.42 7.67 -3.12
N THR A 34 4.55 7.06 -3.49
CA THR A 34 5.61 6.67 -2.55
C THR A 34 7.01 6.87 -3.13
N THR A 35 8.01 6.92 -2.26
CA THR A 35 9.44 6.88 -2.63
C THR A 35 10.03 5.48 -2.51
N GLU A 36 9.22 4.46 -2.20
CA GLU A 36 9.68 3.07 -2.18
C GLU A 36 9.92 2.55 -3.60
N LYS A 37 11.06 1.86 -3.79
CA LYS A 37 11.40 1.21 -5.08
C LYS A 37 10.30 0.25 -5.52
N THR A 38 10.07 0.14 -6.83
CA THR A 38 9.07 -0.78 -7.42
C THR A 38 9.28 -2.27 -7.07
N THR A 39 10.49 -2.64 -6.64
CA THR A 39 10.81 -4.01 -6.18
C THR A 39 10.26 -4.35 -4.78
N LYS A 40 9.74 -3.37 -4.04
CA LYS A 40 9.27 -3.54 -2.66
C LYS A 40 7.86 -4.13 -2.59
N PRO A 41 7.51 -4.83 -1.49
CA PRO A 41 6.19 -5.43 -1.27
C PRO A 41 5.00 -4.49 -1.50
N LEU A 42 5.16 -3.21 -1.19
CA LEU A 42 4.13 -2.18 -1.29
C LEU A 42 3.52 -2.09 -2.70
N HIS A 43 4.33 -2.29 -3.74
CA HIS A 43 3.91 -2.26 -5.15
C HIS A 43 3.14 -3.52 -5.60
N ARG A 44 2.97 -4.52 -4.73
CA ARG A 44 2.17 -5.72 -5.02
C ARG A 44 0.68 -5.52 -4.75
N VAL A 45 0.31 -4.49 -3.99
CA VAL A 45 -1.07 -4.14 -3.66
C VAL A 45 -1.85 -3.89 -4.96
N ARG A 46 -3.09 -4.40 -5.03
CA ARG A 46 -3.94 -4.29 -6.24
C ARG A 46 -5.23 -3.52 -6.02
N GLU A 47 -5.54 -3.22 -4.76
CA GLU A 47 -6.72 -2.47 -4.33
C GLU A 47 -6.61 -0.98 -4.62
N ILE A 48 -5.39 -0.46 -4.77
CA ILE A 48 -5.09 0.92 -5.14
C ILE A 48 -3.84 0.95 -6.02
N GLN A 49 -3.77 1.90 -6.95
CA GLN A 49 -2.61 2.09 -7.80
C GLN A 49 -1.44 2.69 -6.99
N VAL A 50 -0.37 1.93 -6.79
CA VAL A 50 0.83 2.42 -6.10
C VAL A 50 1.84 2.93 -7.13
N ILE A 51 2.32 4.16 -6.97
CA ILE A 51 3.25 4.82 -7.90
C ILE A 51 4.52 5.22 -7.14
N SER A 52 5.68 4.80 -7.66
CA SER A 52 6.99 5.27 -7.18
C SER A 52 7.39 6.54 -7.88
N ILE A 53 7.91 7.51 -7.13
CA ILE A 53 8.59 8.71 -7.68
C ILE A 53 10.11 8.70 -7.44
N ALA A 54 10.64 7.57 -6.95
CA ALA A 54 12.06 7.40 -6.65
C ALA A 54 12.76 6.41 -7.60
N ASP A 55 12.05 5.90 -8.61
CA ASP A 55 12.60 5.14 -9.74
C ASP A 55 12.76 6.04 -10.97
#